data_AF-A0A533RUS8-F1
#
_entry.id   AF-A0A533RUS8-F1
#
_cell.length_a   1.000
_cell.length_b   1.000
_cell.length_c   1.000
_cell.angle_alpha   90.00
_cell.angle_beta   90.00
_cell.angle_gamma   90.00
#
_symmetry.space_group_name_H-M   'P 1'
#
loop_
_entity.id
_entity.type
_entity.pdbx_description
1 polymer ?
#
loop_
_entity_poly.entity_id
_entity_poly.type
_entity_poly.pdbx_seq_one_letter_code
_entity_poly.pdbx_strand_id
1 'polypeptide(L)'
;MNTKQSGSLSYFEFESFKGLDVDVRFYTRHGGVSPAPWSSLNQGGTVGDSRENVVENRRRIFEDIARPVESIFDVWQVHGTKVICTSMPRSLT
;
A
#
# COMPACT_ATOMS: atom_id res chain seq x y z
N MET A 1 1.71 -19.40 0.41
CA MET A 1 0.95 -18.14 0.41
C MET A 1 -0.19 -18.33 1.39
N ASN A 2 -0.23 -17.54 2.46
CA ASN A 2 -1.28 -17.63 3.47
C ASN A 2 -2.02 -16.29 3.53
N THR A 3 -3.34 -16.33 3.56
CA THR A 3 -4.15 -15.14 3.80
C THR A 3 -4.15 -14.81 5.29
N LYS A 4 -3.98 -13.53 5.60
CA LYS A 4 -4.05 -12.95 6.94
C LYS A 4 -5.08 -11.83 6.96
N GLN A 5 -5.50 -11.45 8.16
CA GLN A 5 -6.44 -10.38 8.39
C GLN A 5 -5.98 -9.54 9.58
N SER A 6 -6.09 -8.22 9.45
CA SER A 6 -5.84 -7.24 10.51
C SER A 6 -6.91 -6.17 10.44
N GLY A 7 -7.81 -6.17 11.43
CA GLY A 7 -9.04 -5.39 11.37
C GLY A 7 -9.85 -5.68 10.10
N SER A 8 -10.10 -4.64 9.31
CA SER A 8 -10.80 -4.75 8.01
C SER A 8 -9.89 -5.11 6.84
N LEU A 9 -8.56 -5.06 7.01
CA LEU A 9 -7.59 -5.33 5.95
C LEU A 9 -7.34 -6.83 5.82
N SER A 10 -7.23 -7.30 4.58
CA SER A 10 -6.76 -8.65 4.26
C SER A 10 -5.53 -8.56 3.35
N TYR A 11 -4.53 -9.38 3.65
CA TYR A 11 -3.26 -9.43 2.94
C TYR A 11 -2.71 -10.85 2.86
N PHE A 12 -1.76 -11.07 1.96
CA PHE A 12 -1.03 -12.33 1.83
C PHE A 12 0.37 -12.22 2.40
N GLU A 13 0.81 -13.30 3.03
CA GLU A 13 2.21 -13.54 3.42
C GLU A 13 2.77 -14.75 2.67
N PHE A 14 4.09 -14.75 2.49
CA PHE A 14 4.80 -15.82 1.79
C PHE A 14 5.87 -16.42 2.70
N GLU A 15 5.93 -17.76 2.71
CA GLU A 15 6.92 -18.53 3.48
C GLU A 15 8.36 -18.15 3.11
N SER A 16 8.60 -17.72 1.88
CA SER A 16 9.92 -17.29 1.39
C SER A 16 10.52 -16.09 2.14
N PHE A 17 9.69 -15.32 2.87
CA PHE A 17 10.17 -14.20 3.69
C PHE A 17 10.26 -14.56 5.19
N LYS A 18 9.83 -15.76 5.61
CA LYS A 18 9.90 -16.16 7.02
C LYS A 18 11.34 -16.26 7.50
N GLY A 19 11.58 -15.74 8.69
CA GLY A 19 12.91 -15.73 9.33
C GLY A 19 13.83 -14.61 8.86
N LEU A 20 13.40 -13.78 7.91
CA LEU A 20 14.09 -12.54 7.57
C LEU A 20 13.66 -11.41 8.51
N ASP A 21 14.55 -10.46 8.74
CA ASP A 21 14.26 -9.24 9.51
C ASP A 21 13.56 -8.18 8.64
N VAL A 22 12.48 -8.58 7.97
CA VAL A 22 11.64 -7.71 7.13
C VAL A 22 10.17 -8.10 7.26
N ASP A 23 9.28 -7.12 7.41
CA ASP A 23 7.83 -7.32 7.31
C ASP A 23 7.40 -7.15 5.84
N VAL A 24 6.81 -8.21 5.25
CA VAL A 24 6.37 -8.23 3.86
C VAL A 24 4.92 -8.70 3.77
N ARG A 25 4.04 -7.77 3.38
CA ARG A 25 2.61 -8.02 3.23
C ARG A 25 2.13 -7.60 1.84
N PHE A 26 1.33 -8.44 1.21
CA PHE A 26 0.69 -8.15 -0.07
C PHE A 26 -0.81 -7.91 0.14
N TYR A 27 -1.23 -6.65 0.21
CA TYR A 27 -2.62 -6.29 0.50
C TYR A 27 -3.57 -6.65 -0.64
N THR A 28 -4.78 -7.06 -0.27
CA THR A 28 -5.91 -7.27 -1.18
C THR A 28 -6.67 -5.95 -1.43
N ARG A 29 -7.76 -5.99 -2.20
CA ARG A 29 -8.66 -4.84 -2.40
C ARG A 29 -9.57 -4.51 -1.21
N HIS A 30 -9.54 -5.29 -0.13
CA HIS A 30 -10.50 -5.22 0.98
C HIS A 30 -9.99 -4.35 2.14
N GLY A 31 -10.90 -3.62 2.78
CA GLY A 31 -10.64 -2.86 4.02
C GLY A 31 -10.39 -1.36 3.84
N GLY A 32 -10.55 -0.82 2.63
CA GLY A 32 -10.40 0.61 2.37
C GLY A 32 -11.72 1.40 2.39
N VAL A 33 -11.67 2.63 1.89
CA VAL A 33 -12.80 3.58 1.86
C VAL A 33 -13.33 3.90 0.46
N SER A 34 -12.61 3.52 -0.59
CA SER A 34 -12.97 3.91 -1.94
C SER A 34 -14.33 3.32 -2.35
N PRO A 35 -15.19 4.09 -3.04
CA PRO A 35 -16.45 3.58 -3.57
C PRO A 35 -16.21 2.79 -4.87
N ALA A 36 -17.27 2.23 -5.44
CA ALA A 36 -17.22 1.72 -6.81
C ALA A 36 -16.85 2.85 -7.79
N PRO A 37 -16.04 2.59 -8.84
CA PRO A 37 -15.50 1.28 -9.24
C PRO A 37 -14.21 0.85 -8.50
N TRP A 38 -13.65 1.68 -7.62
CA TRP A 38 -12.37 1.46 -6.92
C TRP A 38 -12.48 0.68 -5.60
N SER A 39 -13.68 0.20 -5.27
CA SER A 39 -13.95 -0.42 -3.97
C SER A 39 -12.95 -1.53 -3.64
N SER A 40 -12.27 -1.55 -2.49
CA SER A 40 -12.35 -0.63 -1.35
C SER A 40 -11.01 0.03 -1.01
N LEU A 41 -9.89 -0.67 -1.19
CA LEU A 41 -8.54 -0.25 -0.78
C LEU A 41 -7.67 0.20 -1.97
N ASN A 42 -8.17 1.13 -2.78
CA ASN A 42 -7.43 1.65 -3.92
C ASN A 42 -6.22 2.50 -3.51
N GLN A 43 -5.07 2.23 -4.14
CA GLN A 43 -3.80 2.92 -3.92
C GLN A 43 -3.41 3.84 -5.10
N GLY A 44 -4.12 3.72 -6.22
CA GLY A 44 -3.86 4.44 -7.47
C GLY A 44 -4.56 5.79 -7.51
N GLY A 45 -3.78 6.88 -7.59
CA GLY A 45 -4.29 8.25 -7.65
C GLY A 45 -4.64 8.77 -9.05
N THR A 46 -4.49 7.95 -10.10
CA THR A 46 -4.58 8.39 -11.50
C THR A 46 -5.75 7.77 -12.27
N VAL A 47 -6.58 6.99 -11.58
CA VAL A 47 -7.64 6.16 -12.19
C VAL A 47 -9.04 6.71 -11.93
N GLY A 48 -9.14 7.94 -11.42
CA GLY A 48 -10.38 8.70 -11.23
C GLY A 48 -10.97 8.70 -9.81
N ASP A 49 -10.38 7.96 -8.86
CA ASP A 49 -10.81 8.01 -7.46
C ASP A 49 -10.44 9.36 -6.82
N SER A 50 -11.09 9.70 -5.71
CA SER A 50 -10.71 10.90 -4.97
C SER A 50 -9.33 10.73 -4.35
N ARG A 51 -8.58 11.83 -4.28
CA ARG A 51 -7.26 11.82 -3.66
C ARG A 51 -7.35 11.47 -2.19
N GLU A 52 -8.38 11.96 -1.52
CA GLU A 52 -8.65 11.75 -0.09
C GLU A 52 -8.83 10.26 0.22
N ASN A 53 -9.57 9.54 -0.62
CA ASN A 53 -9.74 8.09 -0.47
C ASN A 53 -8.41 7.35 -0.61
N VAL A 54 -7.60 7.71 -1.61
CA VAL A 54 -6.30 7.07 -1.85
C VAL A 54 -5.34 7.35 -0.69
N VAL A 55 -5.30 8.57 -0.17
CA VAL A 55 -4.48 8.93 1.00
C VAL A 55 -4.92 8.17 2.25
N GLU A 56 -6.23 8.07 2.50
CA GLU A 56 -6.78 7.29 3.62
C GLU A 56 -6.46 5.80 3.49
N ASN A 57 -6.58 5.22 2.28
CA ASN A 57 -6.21 3.83 2.05
C ASN A 57 -4.71 3.56 2.26
N ARG A 58 -3.84 4.52 1.93
CA ARG A 58 -2.41 4.46 2.25
C ARG A 58 -2.20 4.50 3.76
N ARG A 59 -2.86 5.44 4.46
CA ARG A 59 -2.79 5.56 5.92
C ARG A 59 -3.16 4.24 6.61
N ARG A 60 -4.24 3.58 6.18
CA ARG A 60 -4.67 2.28 6.73
C ARG A 60 -3.62 1.18 6.60
N ILE A 61 -2.98 1.06 5.43
CA ILE A 61 -1.90 0.09 5.22
C ILE A 61 -0.72 0.42 6.14
N PHE A 62 -0.33 1.70 6.22
CA PHE A 62 0.83 2.10 7.00
C PHE A 62 0.61 1.95 8.52
N GLU A 63 -0.60 2.16 9.01
CA GLU A 63 -0.96 1.88 10.40
C GLU A 63 -0.91 0.38 10.73
N ASP A 64 -1.32 -0.49 9.81
CA ASP A 64 -1.27 -1.95 9.99
C ASP A 64 0.17 -2.49 10.18
N ILE A 65 1.16 -1.79 9.64
CA ILE A 65 2.59 -2.09 9.81
C ILE A 65 3.29 -1.14 10.79
N ALA A 66 2.54 -0.37 11.58
CA ALA A 66 3.04 0.58 12.58
C ALA A 66 4.06 1.60 12.01
N ARG A 67 3.76 2.15 10.83
CA ARG A 67 4.58 3.14 10.12
C ARG A 67 3.80 4.44 9.90
N PRO A 68 4.47 5.61 9.93
CA PRO A 68 3.86 6.86 9.46
C PRO A 68 3.69 6.80 7.93
N VAL A 69 2.54 7.24 7.41
CA VAL A 69 2.23 7.20 5.98
C VAL A 69 3.19 8.06 5.15
N GLU A 70 3.76 9.10 5.75
CA GLU A 70 4.78 9.99 5.16
C GLU A 70 6.10 9.26 4.87
N SER A 71 6.29 8.06 5.42
CA SER A 71 7.46 7.22 5.11
C SER A 71 7.29 6.35 3.87
N ILE A 72 6.26 6.59 3.07
CA ILE A 72 6.01 5.88 1.82
C ILE A 72 7.10 6.14 0.77
N PHE A 73 7.56 5.05 0.16
CA PHE A 73 8.33 5.08 -1.07
C PHE A 73 7.45 4.58 -2.21
N ASP A 74 7.06 5.47 -3.10
CA ASP A 74 6.36 5.16 -4.36
C ASP A 74 6.92 6.01 -5.51
N VAL A 75 6.55 5.65 -6.74
CA VAL A 75 7.01 6.33 -7.96
C VAL A 75 5.86 6.50 -8.94
N TRP A 76 6.03 7.43 -9.88
CA TRP A 76 5.19 7.46 -11.08
C TRP A 76 5.61 6.33 -12.02
N GLN A 77 4.79 5.28 -12.13
CA GLN A 77 5.09 4.12 -12.96
C GLN A 77 4.84 4.44 -14.44
N VAL A 78 5.88 4.32 -15.27
CA VAL A 78 5.86 4.59 -16.72
C VAL A 78 6.07 3.36 -17.59
N HIS A 79 5.94 2.15 -17.02
CA HIS A 79 6.22 0.88 -17.72
C HIS A 79 7.64 0.80 -18.32
N GLY A 80 8.61 1.46 -17.69
CA GLY A 80 10.03 1.38 -18.05
C GLY A 80 10.84 0.51 -17.10
N THR A 81 12.16 0.58 -17.21
CA THR A 81 13.12 -0.24 -16.44
C THR A 81 14.01 0.59 -15.50
N LYS A 82 13.74 1.88 -15.34
CA LYS A 82 14.55 2.78 -14.50
C LYS A 82 14.31 2.50 -13.02
N VAL A 83 15.40 2.33 -12.27
CA VAL A 83 15.40 2.21 -10.80
C VAL A 83 15.86 3.53 -10.18
N ILE A 84 15.20 3.94 -9.09
CA ILE A 84 15.58 5.11 -8.29
C ILE A 84 15.95 4.64 -6.90
N CYS A 85 17.14 5.01 -6.42
CA CYS A 85 17.59 4.78 -5.05
C CYS A 85 17.58 6.12 -4.30
N THR A 86 16.90 6.17 -3.16
CA THR A 86 16.83 7.37 -2.30
C THR A 86 16.78 6.94 -0.85
N SER A 87 17.33 7.77 0.04
CA SER A 87 17.25 7.61 1.49
C SER A 87 16.06 8.36 2.10
N MET A 88 15.32 9.14 1.30
CA MET A 88 14.18 9.93 1.75
C MET A 88 12.92 9.66 0.91
N PRO A 89 11.73 9.58 1.56
CA PRO A 89 10.45 9.49 0.86
C PRO A 89 10.12 10.82 0.17
N ARG A 90 9.16 10.80 -0.76
CA ARG A 90 8.59 12.03 -1.32
C ARG A 90 7.43 12.52 -0.45
N SER A 91 7.15 13.83 -0.48
CA SER A 91 5.95 14.37 0.17
C SER A 91 4.67 13.78 -0.42
N LEU A 92 3.68 13.56 0.46
CA LEU A 92 2.33 13.14 0.11
C LEU A 92 1.46 14.26 -0.48
N THR A 93 2.07 15.31 -1.03
CA THR A 93 1.45 16.48 -1.69
C THR A 93 1.69 16.42 -3.19
#